data_AF-A0A2V7XCL0-F1
#
_entry.id   AF-A0A2V7XCL0-F1
#
_cell.length_a   1.000
_cell.length_b   1.000
_cell.length_c   1.000
_cell.angle_alpha   90.00
_cell.angle_beta   90.00
_cell.angle_gamma   90.00
#
_symmetry.space_group_name_H-M   'P 1'
#
loop_
_entity.id
_entity.type
_entity.pdbx_description
1 polymer ?
#
loop_
_entity_poly.entity_id
_entity_poly.type
_entity_poly.pdbx_seq_one_letter_code
_entity_poly.pdbx_strand_id
1 'polypeptide(L)'
;MGFSLDEDGKLSDVITGSPAYEAGIGPGMKLLAVNGRKWSPEVVQAALKSAQRSEAAIELLVVNAQFIRTYSVAYHDGEKNPHLERVTEQPDILGEILKPMSH
;
A
#
# COMPACT_ATOMS: atom_id res chain seq x y z
N MET A 1 -1.43 3.21 -0.84
CA MET A 1 -1.28 1.91 -1.54
C MET A 1 -1.92 0.76 -0.78
N GLY A 2 -1.69 0.64 0.53
CA GLY A 2 -2.44 -0.29 1.39
C GLY A 2 -1.98 -1.75 1.33
N PHE A 3 -0.68 -1.97 1.15
CA PHE A 3 -0.05 -3.28 1.29
C PHE A 3 1.27 -3.14 2.03
N SER A 4 1.70 -4.24 2.65
CA SER A 4 2.99 -4.38 3.32
C SER A 4 3.85 -5.39 2.56
N LEU A 5 5.15 -5.11 2.48
CA LEU A 5 6.13 -5.94 1.79
C LEU A 5 7.20 -6.40 2.77
N ASP A 6 7.63 -7.64 2.63
CA ASP A 6 8.85 -8.16 3.25
C ASP A 6 10.09 -7.67 2.48
N GLU A 7 11.29 -7.87 3.06
CA GLU A 7 12.57 -7.50 2.46
C GLU A 7 12.85 -8.17 1.10
N ASP A 8 12.19 -9.29 0.83
CA ASP A 8 12.26 -10.02 -0.43
C ASP A 8 11.23 -9.55 -1.48
N GLY A 9 10.42 -8.54 -1.15
CA GLY A 9 9.35 -8.00 -2.02
C GLY A 9 8.10 -8.87 -2.03
N LYS A 10 7.95 -9.79 -1.08
CA LYS A 10 6.73 -10.57 -0.90
C LYS A 10 5.68 -9.71 -0.20
N LEU A 11 4.44 -9.76 -0.67
CA LEU A 11 3.33 -9.08 -0.02
C LEU A 11 2.90 -9.89 1.20
N SER A 12 3.24 -9.39 2.38
CA SER A 12 2.91 -10.01 3.66
C SER A 12 1.48 -9.69 4.07
N ASP A 13 0.99 -8.49 3.74
CA ASP A 13 -0.37 -8.06 4.04
C ASP A 13 -0.93 -7.12 2.96
N VAL A 14 -2.24 -7.18 2.72
CA VAL A 14 -2.95 -6.26 1.84
C VAL A 14 -4.25 -5.84 2.52
N ILE A 15 -4.40 -4.53 2.73
CA ILE A 15 -5.57 -3.93 3.37
C ILE A 15 -6.77 -4.05 2.43
N THR A 16 -7.85 -4.65 2.92
CA THR A 16 -9.11 -4.79 2.18
C THR A 16 -9.69 -3.40 1.88
N GLY A 17 -10.17 -3.18 0.65
CA GLY A 17 -10.67 -1.88 0.20
C GLY A 17 -9.57 -0.84 -0.09
N SER A 18 -8.29 -1.25 -0.10
CA SER A 18 -7.20 -0.40 -0.57
C SER A 18 -7.09 -0.41 -2.10
N PRO A 19 -6.44 0.60 -2.71
CA PRO A 19 -6.20 0.62 -4.16
C PRO A 19 -5.47 -0.63 -4.68
N ALA A 20 -4.62 -1.25 -3.88
CA ALA A 20 -3.96 -2.50 -4.27
C ALA A 20 -4.90 -3.70 -4.21
N TYR A 21 -5.75 -3.79 -3.19
CA TYR A 21 -6.79 -4.81 -3.12
C TYR A 21 -7.77 -4.70 -4.30
N GLU A 22 -8.20 -3.48 -4.63
CA GLU A 22 -9.08 -3.21 -5.77
C GLU A 22 -8.42 -3.53 -7.12
N ALA A 23 -7.11 -3.33 -7.23
CA ALA A 23 -6.34 -3.77 -8.39
C ALA A 23 -6.24 -5.31 -8.50
N GLY A 24 -6.67 -6.07 -7.49
CA GLY A 24 -6.58 -7.53 -7.46
C GLY A 24 -5.25 -8.07 -6.92
N ILE A 25 -4.48 -7.22 -6.23
CA ILE A 25 -3.25 -7.62 -5.55
C ILE A 25 -3.63 -8.19 -4.18
N GLY A 26 -3.01 -9.31 -3.81
CA GLY A 26 -3.30 -10.02 -2.56
C GLY A 26 -2.05 -10.50 -1.83
N PRO A 27 -2.21 -10.94 -0.57
CA PRO A 27 -1.12 -11.50 0.23
C PRO A 27 -0.55 -12.77 -0.42
N GLY A 28 0.75 -13.01 -0.21
CA GLY A 28 1.46 -14.15 -0.79
C GLY A 28 1.96 -13.94 -2.23
N MET A 29 1.52 -12.87 -2.89
CA MET A 29 2.10 -12.44 -4.17
C MET A 29 3.48 -11.78 -3.95
N LYS A 30 4.28 -11.65 -5.01
CA LYS A 30 5.60 -11.00 -4.95
C LYS A 30 5.73 -9.87 -5.95
N LEU A 31 6.18 -8.70 -5.49
CA LEU A 31 6.42 -7.54 -6.30
C LEU A 31 7.79 -7.64 -6.97
N LEU A 32 7.83 -7.58 -8.29
CA LEU A 32 9.04 -7.66 -9.10
C LEU A 32 9.53 -6.29 -9.55
N ALA A 33 8.61 -5.41 -9.95
CA ALA A 33 8.94 -4.10 -10.48
C ALA A 33 7.82 -3.08 -10.23
N VAL A 34 8.20 -1.81 -10.24
CA VAL A 34 7.33 -0.63 -10.12
C VAL A 34 7.67 0.34 -11.24
N ASN A 35 6.70 0.75 -12.06
CA ASN A 35 6.87 1.61 -13.23
C ASN A 35 8.03 1.16 -14.14
N GLY A 36 8.10 -0.15 -14.41
CA GLY A 36 9.15 -0.75 -15.24
C GLY A 36 10.53 -0.86 -14.59
N ARG A 37 10.71 -0.43 -13.33
CA ARG A 37 11.98 -0.52 -12.60
C ARG A 37 11.92 -1.65 -11.58
N LYS A 38 12.98 -2.46 -11.48
CA LYS A 38 13.07 -3.52 -10.47
C LYS A 38 12.72 -2.98 -9.09
N TRP A 39 11.91 -3.72 -8.35
CA TRP A 39 11.47 -3.34 -7.02
C TRP A 39 12.67 -3.15 -6.07
N SER A 40 12.64 -2.03 -5.36
CA SER A 40 13.42 -1.76 -4.15
C SER A 40 12.65 -0.76 -3.30
N PRO A 41 12.91 -0.65 -1.98
CA PRO A 41 12.27 0.33 -1.12
C PRO A 41 12.36 1.76 -1.68
N GLU A 42 13.52 2.12 -2.22
CA GLU A 42 13.78 3.43 -2.85
C GLU A 42 12.95 3.66 -4.11
N VAL A 43 12.78 2.62 -4.93
CA VAL A 43 11.98 2.69 -6.16
C VAL A 43 10.50 2.87 -5.83
N VAL A 44 9.98 2.18 -4.80
CA VAL A 44 8.60 2.37 -4.35
C VAL A 44 8.38 3.80 -3.84
N GLN A 45 9.29 4.31 -3.00
CA GLN A 45 9.21 5.68 -2.51
C GLN A 45 9.26 6.71 -3.64
N ALA A 46 10.14 6.51 -4.63
CA ALA A 46 10.24 7.38 -5.79
C ALA A 46 8.95 7.34 -6.64
N ALA A 47 8.37 6.15 -6.84
CA ALA A 47 7.12 6.00 -7.56
C ALA A 47 5.95 6.70 -6.85
N LEU A 48 5.86 6.56 -5.52
CA LEU A 48 4.88 7.27 -4.69
C LEU A 48 5.01 8.80 -4.84
N LYS A 49 6.22 9.34 -4.70
CA LYS A 49 6.49 10.79 -4.88
C LYS A 49 6.15 11.28 -6.29
N SER A 50 6.38 10.45 -7.31
CA SER A 50 6.04 10.80 -8.69
C SER A 50 4.52 10.83 -8.88
N ALA A 51 3.80 9.82 -8.40
CA ALA A 51 2.35 9.74 -8.54
C ALA A 51 1.62 10.89 -7.83
N GLN A 52 2.13 11.35 -6.68
CA GLN A 52 1.59 12.55 -6.01
C GLN A 52 1.71 13.82 -6.87
N ARG A 53 2.75 13.93 -7.70
CA ARG A 53 2.99 15.13 -8.52
C ARG A 53 2.23 15.12 -9.84
N SER A 54 1.95 13.93 -10.38
CA SER A 54 1.41 13.78 -11.73
C SER A 54 0.06 13.09 -11.79
N GLU A 55 -0.53 12.73 -10.64
CA GLU A 55 -1.76 11.93 -10.52
C GLU A 55 -1.71 10.63 -11.36
N ALA A 56 -0.51 10.15 -11.66
CA ALA A 56 -0.32 9.03 -12.58
C ALA A 56 -0.48 7.71 -11.83
N ALA A 57 -1.16 6.76 -12.46
CA ALA A 57 -1.25 5.40 -11.95
C ALA A 57 0.15 4.77 -11.84
N ILE A 58 0.36 4.01 -10.77
CA ILE A 58 1.60 3.28 -10.55
C ILE A 58 1.43 1.86 -11.06
N GLU A 59 2.30 1.45 -11.98
CA GLU A 59 2.31 0.10 -12.53
C GLU A 59 3.14 -0.83 -11.64
N LEU A 60 2.49 -1.86 -11.10
CA LEU A 60 3.11 -2.87 -10.27
C LEU A 60 3.20 -4.18 -11.03
N LEU A 61 4.41 -4.65 -11.31
CA LEU A 61 4.63 -5.98 -11.87
C LEU A 61 4.70 -6.98 -10.73
N VAL A 62 3.68 -7.84 -10.64
CA VAL A 62 3.52 -8.79 -9.55
C VAL A 62 3.54 -10.21 -10.10
N VAL A 63 4.23 -11.10 -9.40
CA VAL A 63 4.20 -12.54 -9.66
C VAL A 63 3.34 -13.25 -8.62
N ASN A 64 2.46 -14.12 -9.10
CA ASN A 64 1.69 -15.04 -8.30
C ASN A 64 1.93 -16.46 -8.82
N ALA A 65 2.63 -17.28 -8.04
CA ALA A 65 3.15 -18.59 -8.47
C ALA A 65 3.95 -18.48 -9.78
N GLN A 66 3.42 -18.96 -10.90
CA GLN A 66 4.06 -18.86 -12.23
C GLN A 66 3.54 -17.71 -13.10
N PHE A 67 2.52 -16.97 -12.64
CA PHE A 67 1.90 -15.91 -13.44
C PHE A 67 2.48 -14.56 -13.08
N ILE A 68 3.00 -13.86 -14.08
CA ILE A 68 3.44 -12.47 -13.96
C ILE A 68 2.35 -11.60 -14.56
N ARG A 69 1.87 -10.62 -13.79
CA ARG A 69 0.84 -9.67 -14.22
C ARG A 69 1.24 -8.26 -13.82
N THR A 70 0.93 -7.30 -14.70
CA THR A 70 1.03 -5.88 -14.38
C THR A 70 -0.30 -5.39 -13.85
N TYR A 71 -0.26 -4.71 -12.72
CA TYR A 71 -1.41 -4.10 -12.07
C TYR A 71 -1.22 -2.59 -12.04
N SER A 72 -2.17 -1.85 -12.63
CA SER A 72 -2.17 -0.39 -12.57
C SER A 72 -2.93 0.05 -11.32
N VAL A 73 -2.21 0.61 -10.36
CA VAL A 73 -2.79 1.15 -9.12
C VAL A 73 -2.93 2.65 -9.29
N ALA A 74 -4.17 3.09 -9.50
CA ALA A 74 -4.56 4.49 -9.42
C ALA A 74 -4.26 5.04 -8.01
N TYR A 75 -3.14 5.74 -7.86
CA TYR A 75 -2.73 6.32 -6.58
C TYR A 75 -2.86 7.84 -6.66
N HIS A 76 -4.07 8.34 -6.38
CA HIS A 76 -4.41 9.76 -6.48
C HIS A 76 -4.47 10.45 -5.10
N ASP A 77 -4.46 9.67 -4.02
CA ASP A 77 -4.80 10.16 -2.68
C ASP A 77 -3.62 10.79 -1.90
N GLY A 78 -2.57 11.24 -2.58
CA GLY A 78 -1.43 11.89 -1.92
C GLY A 78 -0.68 10.94 -0.98
N GLU A 79 0.40 11.36 -0.33
CA GLU A 79 0.94 10.61 0.80
C GLU A 79 -0.18 10.47 1.84
N LYS A 80 -0.68 9.26 2.14
CA LYS A 80 -1.20 8.99 3.50
C LYS A 80 0.00 8.97 4.45
N ASN A 81 0.73 10.07 4.52
CA ASN A 81 1.20 10.56 5.79
C ASN A 81 -0.07 10.82 6.58
N PRO A 82 -0.30 10.14 7.70
CA PRO A 82 -1.27 10.63 8.65
C PRO A 82 -0.69 11.94 9.22
N HIS A 83 -0.80 13.04 8.48
CA HIS A 83 -0.90 14.33 9.14
C HIS A 83 -2.30 14.31 9.76
N LEU A 84 -2.33 14.12 11.08
CA LEU A 84 -3.49 14.39 11.91
C LEU A 84 -3.81 15.89 11.80
N GLU A 85 -4.47 16.30 10.73
CA GLU A 85 -5.20 17.55 10.77
C GLU A 85 -6.51 17.24 11.49
N ARG A 86 -6.58 17.65 12.76
CA ARG A 86 -7.77 17.54 13.60
C ARG A 86 -8.92 18.24 12.89
N VAL A 87 -9.80 17.45 12.29
CA VAL A 87 -11.16 17.91 12.01
C VAL A 87 -11.82 18.03 13.38
N THR A 88 -11.98 19.27 13.84
CA THR A 88 -12.79 19.62 14.99
C THR A 88 -14.17 18.96 14.85
N GLU A 89 -14.59 18.28 15.92
CA GLU A 89 -15.97 17.89 16.26
C GLU A 89 -16.45 16.45 15.98
N GLN A 90 -15.73 15.41 16.41
CA GLN A 90 -16.40 14.25 17.06
C GLN A 90 -15.46 13.36 17.89
N PRO A 91 -15.91 12.86 19.07
CA PRO A 91 -15.04 12.27 20.08
C PRO A 91 -14.42 10.92 19.67
N ASP A 92 -13.11 10.84 19.87
CA ASP A 92 -12.21 9.69 19.77
C ASP A 92 -12.77 8.41 20.44
N ILE A 93 -12.98 7.36 19.64
CA ILE A 93 -13.18 5.98 20.14
C ILE A 93 -12.07 5.04 19.71
N LEU A 94 -10.83 5.53 19.69
CA LEU A 94 -9.60 4.71 19.68
C LEU A 94 -8.89 4.73 21.04
N GLY A 95 -9.67 4.84 22.12
CA GLY A 95 -9.20 4.68 23.50
C GLY A 95 -9.57 3.34 24.17
N GLU A 96 -10.40 2.49 23.54
CA GLU A 96 -10.99 1.33 24.24
C GLU A 96 -10.39 -0.06 23.92
N ILE A 97 -9.44 -0.20 22.99
CA ILE A 97 -8.98 -1.53 22.52
C ILE A 97 -7.69 -2.03 23.22
N LEU A 98 -7.12 -1.26 24.16
CA LEU A 98 -6.00 -1.70 25.01
C LEU A 98 -6.45 -1.83 26.48
N LYS A 99 -7.28 -2.83 26.78
CA LYS A 99 -7.38 -3.39 28.13
C LYS A 99 -6.76 -4.80 28.14
N PRO A 100 -5.77 -5.07 29.01
CA PRO A 100 -5.22 -6.42 29.16
C PRO A 100 -6.27 -7.32 29.83
N MET A 101 -6.55 -8.48 29.24
CA MET A 101 -7.25 -9.55 29.95
C MET A 101 -6.23 -10.38 30.73
N SER A 102 -6.12 -10.10 32.02
CA SER A 102 -5.58 -11.03 33.01
C SER A 102 -6.65 -11.19 34.09
N HIS A 103 -7.20 -12.40 34.20
CA HIS A 103 -7.85 -12.89 35.41
C HIS A 103 -6.78 -13.52 36.30
#